data_AF-A0A7K9JJ73-F1
#
_entry.id   AF-A0A7K9JJ73-F1
#
_cell.length_a   1.000
_cell.length_b   1.000
_cell.length_c   1.000
_cell.angle_alpha   90.00
_cell.angle_beta   90.00
_cell.angle_gamma   90.00
#
_symmetry.space_group_name_H-M   'P 1'
#
loop_
_entity.id
_entity.type
_entity.pdbx_description
1 polymer ?
#
loop_
_entity_poly.entity_id
_entity_poly.type
_entity_poly.pdbx_seq_one_letter_code
_entity_poly.pdbx_strand_id
1 'polypeptide(L)'
;GVVFALSGFQNPLRAHLRDAAVHMGALYRPDWTPECTHLVCAFARTPKARRARSKGGVVVGHTWIWECQKAGKRLPCEGYLLDGSASSSSDGEEPEEAPPPSHPSP
;
A
#
# COMPACT_ATOMS: atom_id res chain seq x y z
N GLY A 1 -1.03 8.90 13.48
CA GLY A 1 -0.11 8.00 12.74
C GLY A 1 -0.88 6.95 11.98
N VAL A 2 -0.23 6.22 11.07
CA VAL A 2 -0.82 5.08 10.35
C VAL A 2 -0.37 3.79 11.03
N VAL A 3 -1.31 2.93 11.41
CA VAL A 3 -1.02 1.57 11.89
C VAL A 3 -1.72 0.63 10.94
N PHE A 4 -0.97 -0.24 10.27
CA PHE A 4 -1.51 -1.05 9.19
C PHE A 4 -1.20 -2.54 9.32
N ALA A 5 -2.07 -3.35 8.73
CA ALA A 5 -1.83 -4.77 8.53
C ALA A 5 -1.94 -5.13 7.04
N LEU A 6 -1.26 -6.21 6.65
CA LEU A 6 -1.27 -6.73 5.28
C LEU A 6 -2.11 -8.00 5.16
N SER A 7 -2.88 -8.13 4.08
CA SER A 7 -3.74 -9.29 3.80
C SER A 7 -3.73 -9.68 2.32
N GLY A 8 -3.47 -10.97 2.03
CA GLY A 8 -3.51 -11.50 0.66
C GLY A 8 -2.26 -11.26 -0.18
N PHE A 9 -1.12 -10.93 0.43
CA PHE A 9 0.16 -10.78 -0.26
C PHE A 9 1.14 -11.88 0.13
N GLN A 10 1.88 -12.39 -0.85
CA GLN A 10 2.99 -13.33 -0.68
C GLN A 10 4.34 -12.59 -0.74
N ASN A 11 5.40 -13.22 -0.24
CA ASN A 11 6.76 -12.71 -0.40
C ASN A 11 7.23 -12.91 -1.86
N PRO A 12 8.06 -12.01 -2.43
CA PRO A 12 8.70 -10.85 -1.77
C PRO A 12 7.82 -9.59 -1.68
N LEU A 13 6.71 -9.51 -2.43
CA LEU A 13 5.85 -8.33 -2.49
C LEU A 13 5.35 -7.87 -1.11
N ARG A 14 4.97 -8.81 -0.24
CA ARG A 14 4.55 -8.50 1.14
C ARG A 14 5.63 -7.77 1.94
N ALA A 15 6.89 -8.18 1.79
CA ALA A 15 8.02 -7.53 2.45
C ALA A 15 8.22 -6.12 1.91
N HIS A 16 8.23 -5.94 0.59
CA HIS A 16 8.38 -4.62 -0.02
C HIS A 16 7.30 -3.63 0.42
N LEU A 17 6.03 -4.06 0.44
CA LEU A 17 4.92 -3.22 0.91
C LEU A 17 5.07 -2.85 2.39
N ARG A 18 5.50 -3.80 3.22
CA ARG A 18 5.75 -3.55 4.64
C ARG A 18 6.84 -2.51 4.80
N ASP A 19 7.97 -2.73 4.15
CA ASP A 19 9.18 -1.94 4.34
C ASP A 19 8.98 -0.52 3.81
N ALA A 20 8.31 -0.35 2.66
CA ALA A 20 7.96 0.97 2.13
C ALA A 20 7.05 1.78 3.06
N ALA A 21 5.98 1.16 3.58
CA ALA A 21 5.08 1.84 4.51
C ALA A 21 5.76 2.17 5.84
N VAL A 22 6.59 1.27 6.38
CA VAL A 22 7.36 1.51 7.61
C VAL A 22 8.39 2.62 7.42
N HIS A 23 9.06 2.67 6.27
CA HIS A 23 10.00 3.75 5.94
C HIS A 23 9.32 5.13 5.90
N MET A 24 8.05 5.19 5.52
CA MET A 24 7.23 6.41 5.58
C MET A 24 6.67 6.73 6.97
N GLY A 25 7.05 5.98 8.01
CA GLY A 25 6.61 6.21 9.39
C GLY A 25 5.30 5.53 9.78
N ALA A 26 4.80 4.57 8.97
CA ALA A 26 3.68 3.73 9.38
C ALA A 26 4.14 2.60 10.32
N LEU A 27 3.23 2.13 11.18
CA LEU A 27 3.48 1.01 12.08
C LEU A 27 2.83 -0.26 11.55
N TYR A 28 3.63 -1.29 11.28
CA TYR A 28 3.14 -2.58 10.80
C TYR A 28 2.67 -3.48 11.94
N ARG A 29 1.55 -4.17 11.73
CA ARG A 29 1.09 -5.30 12.55
C ARG A 29 0.87 -6.54 11.68
N PRO A 30 1.29 -7.74 12.15
CA PRO A 30 1.10 -8.98 11.40
C PRO A 30 -0.40 -9.27 11.19
N ASP A 31 -1.20 -8.95 12.22
CA ASP A 31 -2.64 -9.11 12.21
C ASP A 31 -3.42 -7.85 12.57
N TRP A 32 -4.72 -7.89 12.27
CA TRP A 32 -5.62 -6.79 12.57
C TRP A 32 -5.85 -6.70 14.08
N THR A 33 -5.30 -5.66 14.71
CA THR A 33 -5.50 -5.33 16.13
C THR A 33 -6.38 -4.08 16.25
N PRO A 34 -6.92 -3.77 17.44
CA PRO A 34 -7.67 -2.52 17.68
C PRO A 34 -6.86 -1.25 17.41
N GLU A 35 -5.53 -1.33 17.42
CA GLU A 35 -4.64 -0.21 17.10
C GLU A 35 -4.54 0.05 15.59
N CYS A 36 -4.93 -0.91 14.75
CA CYS A 36 -4.88 -0.77 13.30
C CYS A 36 -5.91 0.26 12.82
N THR A 37 -5.44 1.20 12.00
CA THR A 37 -6.28 2.19 11.32
C THR A 37 -6.54 1.81 9.86
N HIS A 38 -5.58 1.12 9.21
CA HIS A 38 -5.65 0.76 7.80
C HIS A 38 -5.39 -0.74 7.60
N LEU A 39 -6.12 -1.37 6.68
CA LEU A 39 -5.81 -2.69 6.16
C LEU A 39 -5.48 -2.55 4.69
N VAL A 40 -4.24 -2.88 4.34
CA VAL A 40 -3.87 -3.00 2.92
C VAL A 40 -4.13 -4.44 2.51
N CYS A 41 -4.98 -4.61 1.50
CA CYS A 41 -5.45 -5.91 1.06
C CYS A 41 -5.26 -6.08 -0.44
N ALA A 42 -4.96 -7.30 -0.88
CA ALA A 42 -4.97 -7.63 -2.31
C ALA A 42 -6.39 -7.78 -2.87
N PHE A 43 -7.36 -8.18 -2.03
CA PHE A 43 -8.73 -8.50 -2.46
C PHE A 43 -9.77 -7.95 -1.49
N ALA A 44 -10.83 -7.34 -2.03
CA ALA A 44 -11.88 -6.71 -1.21
C ALA A 44 -12.73 -7.67 -0.36
N ARG A 45 -12.77 -8.97 -0.72
CA ARG A 45 -13.67 -9.98 -0.14
C ARG A 45 -12.96 -10.96 0.80
N THR A 46 -11.93 -10.53 1.51
CA THR A 46 -11.27 -11.38 2.52
C THR A 46 -11.98 -11.30 3.89
N PRO A 47 -11.93 -12.35 4.72
CA PRO A 47 -12.44 -12.30 6.10
C PRO A 47 -11.78 -11.20 6.94
N LYS A 48 -10.50 -10.88 6.68
CA LYS A 48 -9.75 -9.82 7.35
C LYS A 48 -10.25 -8.43 6.92
N ALA A 49 -10.55 -8.21 5.64
CA ALA A 49 -11.16 -6.98 5.14
C ALA A 49 -12.53 -6.71 5.76
N ARG A 50 -13.40 -7.72 5.80
CA ARG A 50 -14.70 -7.62 6.48
C ARG A 50 -14.56 -7.20 7.94
N ARG A 51 -13.66 -7.87 8.68
CA ARG A 51 -13.42 -7.56 10.10
C ARG A 51 -12.87 -6.15 10.31
N ALA A 52 -11.97 -5.69 9.44
CA ALA A 52 -11.45 -4.33 9.50
C ALA A 52 -12.58 -3.31 9.29
N ARG A 53 -13.39 -3.45 8.23
CA ARG A 53 -14.53 -2.55 7.96
C ARG A 53 -15.54 -2.52 9.10
N SER A 54 -15.90 -3.68 9.66
CA SER A 54 -16.83 -3.75 10.81
C SER A 54 -16.31 -3.06 12.07
N LYS A 55 -15.00 -2.81 12.17
CA LYS A 55 -14.36 -2.10 13.27
C LYS A 55 -14.02 -0.64 12.92
N GLY A 56 -14.56 -0.10 11.83
CA GLY A 56 -14.27 1.25 11.36
C GLY A 56 -12.90 1.41 10.69
N GLY A 57 -12.24 0.30 10.35
CA GLY A 57 -10.95 0.29 9.67
C GLY A 57 -11.06 0.63 8.19
N VAL A 58 -10.09 1.39 7.69
CA VAL A 58 -9.99 1.77 6.27
C VAL A 58 -9.36 0.62 5.50
N VAL A 59 -10.02 0.10 4.47
CA VAL A 59 -9.49 -1.01 3.65
C VAL A 59 -9.09 -0.49 2.26
N VAL A 60 -7.80 -0.53 1.96
CA VAL A 60 -7.21 0.01 0.73
C VAL A 60 -6.41 -1.03 -0.06
N GLY A 61 -6.20 -0.76 -1.34
CA GLY A 61 -5.29 -1.51 -2.20
C GLY A 61 -3.82 -1.19 -1.93
N HIS A 62 -2.92 -2.05 -2.41
CA HIS A 62 -1.47 -1.87 -2.28
C HIS A 62 -0.93 -0.65 -3.03
N THR A 63 -1.61 -0.23 -4.11
CA THR A 63 -1.29 0.97 -4.89
C THR A 63 -1.22 2.22 -4.02
N TRP A 64 -2.02 2.32 -2.95
CA TRP A 64 -1.95 3.45 -2.02
C TRP A 64 -0.58 3.58 -1.34
N ILE A 65 0.08 2.46 -1.01
CA ILE A 65 1.42 2.50 -0.40
C ILE A 65 2.43 3.04 -1.42
N TRP A 66 2.37 2.56 -2.66
CA TRP A 66 3.29 2.99 -3.72
C TRP A 66 3.12 4.46 -4.07
N GLU A 67 1.88 4.93 -4.19
CA GLU A 67 1.60 6.32 -4.47
C GLU A 67 2.01 7.24 -3.31
N CYS A 68 1.79 6.82 -2.06
CA CYS A 68 2.30 7.56 -0.90
C CYS A 68 3.83 7.64 -0.90
N GLN A 69 4.50 6.54 -1.28
CA GLN A 69 5.97 6.48 -1.35
C GLN A 69 6.50 7.40 -2.44
N LYS A 70 5.92 7.34 -3.65
CA LYS A 70 6.26 8.20 -4.79
C LYS A 70 6.06 9.68 -4.46
N ALA A 71 4.95 10.01 -3.80
CA ALA A 71 4.64 11.37 -3.39
C ALA A 71 5.44 11.85 -2.16
N GLY A 72 6.13 10.95 -1.45
CA GLY A 72 6.84 11.24 -0.20
C GLY A 72 5.93 11.72 0.94
N LYS A 73 4.60 11.50 0.84
CA LYS A 73 3.60 11.98 1.81
C LYS A 73 2.38 11.07 1.84
N ARG A 74 1.61 11.16 2.93
CA ARG A 74 0.34 10.44 3.06
C ARG A 74 -0.70 11.04 2.11
N LEU A 75 -1.18 10.23 1.17
CA LEU A 75 -2.27 10.57 0.27
C LEU A 75 -3.64 10.23 0.87
N PRO A 76 -4.73 10.90 0.41
CA PRO A 76 -6.09 10.53 0.74
C PRO A 76 -6.41 9.08 0.37
N CYS A 77 -7.25 8.42 1.15
CA CYS A 77 -7.52 6.99 0.98
C CYS A 77 -8.70 6.71 0.04
N GLU A 78 -9.56 7.71 -0.21
CA GLU A 78 -10.86 7.59 -0.88
C GLU A 78 -10.75 6.98 -2.29
N GLY A 79 -9.72 7.36 -3.05
CA GLY A 79 -9.45 6.83 -4.39
C GLY A 79 -8.84 5.42 -4.41
N TYR A 80 -8.45 4.89 -3.25
CA TYR A 80 -7.78 3.59 -3.12
C TYR A 80 -8.58 2.59 -2.28
N LEU A 81 -9.80 2.96 -1.87
CA LEU A 81 -10.67 2.10 -1.08
C LEU A 81 -11.07 0.86 -1.89
N LEU A 82 -10.86 -0.31 -1.30
CA LEU A 82 -11.37 -1.55 -1.86
C LEU A 82 -12.84 -1.69 -1.48
N ASP A 83 -13.76 -1.12 -2.26
CA ASP A 83 -15.21 -1.20 -2.00
C ASP A 83 -15.92 -2.36 -2.72
N GLY A 84 -15.17 -3.41 -3.08
CA GLY A 84 -15.75 -4.60 -3.71
C GLY A 84 -16.24 -4.41 -5.15
N SER A 85 -16.15 -3.19 -5.72
CA SER A 85 -16.62 -2.86 -7.07
C SER A 85 -15.52 -2.59 -8.12
N ALA A 86 -14.25 -2.44 -7.75
CA ALA A 86 -13.23 -1.99 -8.70
C ALA A 86 -12.16 -3.06 -8.98
N SER A 87 -12.15 -3.47 -10.24
CA SER A 87 -11.22 -4.34 -10.93
C SER A 87 -9.76 -3.95 -10.73
N SER A 88 -8.92 -4.97 -10.81
CA SER A 88 -7.50 -4.89 -11.07
C SER A 88 -7.24 -3.99 -12.29
N SER A 89 -6.63 -2.83 -12.08
CA SER A 89 -5.85 -2.19 -13.12
C SER A 89 -4.40 -2.24 -12.64
N SER A 90 -3.72 -3.28 -13.11
CA SER A 90 -2.27 -3.25 -13.26
C SER A 90 -1.95 -2.08 -14.17
N ASP A 91 -1.34 -1.03 -13.66
CA ASP A 91 -0.50 -0.19 -14.49
C ASP A 91 0.89 -0.24 -13.85
N GLY A 92 1.77 -0.99 -14.52
CA GLY A 92 3.18 -1.00 -14.17
C GLY A 92 3.75 0.33 -14.60
N GLU A 93 3.95 1.23 -13.64
CA GLU A 93 4.85 2.36 -13.84
C GLU A 93 6.28 1.82 -13.82
N GLU A 94 6.75 1.50 -15.03
CA GLU A 94 8.17 1.43 -15.35
C GLU A 94 8.81 2.74 -14.85
N PRO A 95 9.79 2.70 -13.94
CA PRO A 95 10.48 3.91 -13.56
C PRO A 95 11.22 4.41 -14.81
N GLU A 96 10.82 5.58 -15.28
CA GLU A 96 11.51 6.35 -16.32
C GLU A 96 13.00 6.44 -15.93
N GLU A 97 13.80 5.58 -16.56
CA GLU A 97 15.25 5.58 -16.46
C GLU A 97 15.71 6.89 -17.09
N ALA A 98 15.88 7.93 -16.26
CA ALA A 98 16.49 9.17 -16.69
C ALA A 98 17.81 8.82 -17.41
N PRO A 99 18.02 9.28 -18.66
CA PRO A 99 19.24 8.95 -19.39
C PRO A 99 20.44 9.37 -18.53
N PRO A 100 21.48 8.52 -18.40
CA PRO A 100 22.63 8.87 -17.59
C PRO A 100 23.20 10.20 -18.10
N PRO A 101 23.58 11.14 -17.21
CA PRO A 101 24.19 12.38 -17.65
C PRO A 101 25.46 12.02 -18.41
N SER A 102 25.50 12.31 -19.70
CA SER A 102 26.69 12.24 -20.53
C SER A 102 27.73 13.19 -19.95
N HIS A 103 28.58 12.68 -19.06
CA HIS A 103 29.76 13.40 -18.60
C HIS A 103 30.72 13.53 -19.79
N PRO A 104 31.23 14.72 -20.07
CA PRO A 104 32.19 14.93 -21.14
C PRO A 104 33.56 14.41 -20.69
N SER A 105 34.29 13.73 -21.56
CA SER A 105 35.71 13.45 -21.36
C SER A 105 36.35 13.04 -22.69
N PRO A 106 37.65 13.27 -22.91
CA PRO A 106 38.49 14.43 -22.57
C PRO A 106 38.74 15.37 -23.76
#